data_AF-A0A5S9M3L0-F1
#
_entry.id   AF-A0A5S9M3L0-F1
#
_cell.length_a   1.000
_cell.length_b   1.000
_cell.length_c   1.000
_cell.angle_alpha   90.00
_cell.angle_beta   90.00
_cell.angle_gamma   90.00
#
_symmetry.space_group_name_H-M   'P 1'
#
loop_
_entity.id
_entity.type
_entity.pdbx_description
1 polymer ?
#
loop_
_entity_poly.entity_id
_entity_poly.type
_entity_poly.pdbx_seq_one_letter_code
_entity_poly.pdbx_strand_id
1 'polypeptide(L)'
;MEKQKASEAGAFEAILVRDGFVTEGTSSNVYAVIDGVIRTHPANNLILNGITRRKLLEVCEEEGCTVEETRISKEELLRAQEIFISSTTAEVIPIVEIDGEPVGEGVPGELTKRVQEGFQQKIKHESEASIHLFIKKKGCKPMFTAFCDAFISQ
;
A
#
# COMPACT_ATOMS: atom_id res chain seq x y z
N MET A 1 12.05 -1.69 -16.28
CA MET A 1 11.57 -1.08 -17.54
C MET A 1 10.16 -0.54 -17.35
N GLU A 2 9.19 -1.32 -16.87
CA GLU A 2 7.80 -0.84 -16.72
C GLU A 2 7.64 0.34 -15.74
N LYS A 3 8.37 0.37 -14.62
CA LYS A 3 8.37 1.53 -13.71
C LYS A 3 8.86 2.83 -14.38
N GLN A 4 9.86 2.70 -15.24
CA GLN A 4 10.41 3.83 -15.99
C GLN A 4 9.41 4.32 -17.05
N LYS A 5 8.76 3.39 -17.76
CA LYS A 5 7.70 3.73 -18.73
C LYS A 5 6.50 4.40 -18.07
N ALA A 6 6.07 3.92 -16.90
CA ALA A 6 5.02 4.55 -16.11
C ALA A 6 5.41 6.00 -15.77
N SER A 7 6.61 6.21 -15.24
CA SER A 7 7.13 7.55 -14.94
C SER A 7 7.20 8.44 -16.19
N GLU A 8 7.60 7.90 -17.34
CA GLU A 8 7.67 8.64 -18.61
C GLU A 8 6.27 9.02 -19.13
N ALA A 9 5.26 8.21 -18.83
CA ALA A 9 3.85 8.50 -19.10
C ALA A 9 3.20 9.42 -18.04
N GLY A 10 3.94 9.86 -17.02
CA GLY A 10 3.42 10.66 -15.92
C GLY A 10 2.58 9.86 -14.91
N ALA A 11 2.56 8.53 -15.00
CA ALA A 11 1.87 7.65 -14.08
C ALA A 11 2.71 7.35 -12.84
N PHE A 12 2.03 7.19 -11.70
CA PHE A 12 2.68 6.88 -10.41
C PHE A 12 3.22 5.45 -10.35
N GLU A 13 2.48 4.50 -10.91
CA GLU A 13 2.78 3.07 -10.86
C GLU A 13 2.23 2.40 -12.12
N ALA A 14 2.82 1.26 -12.52
CA ALA A 14 2.24 0.40 -13.54
C ALA A 14 1.70 -0.88 -12.91
N ILE A 15 0.47 -1.26 -13.29
CA ILE A 15 -0.15 -2.54 -12.93
C ILE A 15 0.24 -3.59 -13.97
N LEU A 16 0.79 -4.70 -13.51
CA LEU A 16 1.23 -5.80 -14.37
C LEU A 16 0.08 -6.77 -14.62
N VAL A 17 -0.08 -7.15 -15.88
CA VAL A 17 -1.09 -8.11 -16.34
C VAL A 17 -0.39 -9.26 -17.05
N ARG A 18 -0.74 -10.49 -16.69
CA ARG A 18 -0.22 -11.73 -17.28
C ARG A 18 -1.36 -12.67 -17.59
N ASP A 19 -1.37 -13.20 -18.82
CA ASP A 19 -2.39 -14.14 -19.29
C ASP A 19 -3.83 -13.62 -19.10
N GLY A 20 -4.01 -12.29 -19.22
CA GLY A 20 -5.29 -11.60 -19.03
C GLY A 20 -5.66 -11.23 -17.58
N PHE A 21 -4.85 -11.64 -16.60
CA PHE A 21 -5.10 -11.39 -15.18
C PHE A 21 -4.08 -10.44 -14.56
N VAL A 22 -4.56 -9.60 -13.67
CA VAL A 22 -3.75 -8.69 -12.84
C VAL A 22 -2.90 -9.51 -11.88
N THR A 23 -1.60 -9.23 -11.79
CA THR A 23 -0.72 -9.84 -10.79
C THR A 23 -0.44 -8.85 -9.67
N GLU A 24 0.46 -7.89 -9.91
CA GLU A 24 0.91 -6.88 -8.95
C GLU A 24 1.34 -5.61 -9.69
N GLY A 25 1.63 -4.53 -8.97
CA GLY A 25 2.29 -3.36 -9.53
C GLY A 25 3.80 -3.56 -9.65
N THR A 26 4.53 -2.61 -10.23
CA THR A 26 6.00 -2.76 -10.38
C THR A 26 6.74 -2.78 -9.05
N SER A 27 6.14 -2.24 -7.98
CA SER A 27 6.68 -2.24 -6.62
C SER A 27 5.62 -2.34 -5.53
N SER A 28 4.45 -2.91 -5.85
CA SER A 28 3.27 -2.88 -4.98
C SER A 28 2.34 -4.05 -5.23
N ASN A 29 1.54 -4.44 -4.25
CA ASN A 29 0.41 -5.36 -4.46
C ASN A 29 -0.84 -4.57 -4.87
N VAL A 30 -1.73 -5.18 -5.65
CA VAL A 30 -2.94 -4.54 -6.19
C VAL A 30 -4.18 -5.16 -5.55
N TYR A 31 -5.16 -4.31 -5.25
CA TYR A 31 -6.45 -4.67 -4.69
C TYR A 31 -7.55 -3.93 -5.44
N ALA A 32 -8.69 -4.59 -5.63
CA ALA A 32 -9.85 -4.01 -6.27
C ALA A 32 -11.10 -4.31 -5.45
N VAL A 33 -11.96 -3.32 -5.27
CA VAL A 33 -13.31 -3.53 -4.73
C VAL A 33 -14.22 -3.88 -5.88
N ILE A 34 -14.78 -5.09 -5.83
CA ILE A 34 -15.73 -5.61 -6.81
C ILE A 34 -16.93 -6.13 -6.02
N ASP A 35 -18.10 -5.53 -6.23
CA ASP A 35 -19.36 -5.87 -5.56
C ASP A 35 -19.26 -5.79 -4.03
N GLY A 36 -18.50 -4.81 -3.53
CA GLY A 36 -18.27 -4.60 -2.10
C GLY A 36 -17.26 -5.56 -1.46
N VAL A 37 -16.62 -6.43 -2.24
CA VAL A 37 -15.59 -7.36 -1.78
C VAL A 37 -14.21 -6.87 -2.23
N ILE A 38 -13.25 -6.83 -1.32
CA ILE A 38 -11.85 -6.54 -1.65
C ILE A 38 -11.26 -7.80 -2.27
N ARG A 39 -10.92 -7.76 -3.54
CA ARG A 39 -10.21 -8.83 -4.23
C ARG A 39 -8.74 -8.50 -4.37
N THR A 40 -7.87 -9.50 -4.22
CA THR A 40 -6.44 -9.39 -4.52
C THR A 40 -5.92 -10.70 -5.07
N HIS A 41 -4.84 -10.65 -5.85
CA HIS A 41 -4.27 -11.86 -6.44
C HIS A 41 -3.79 -12.83 -5.34
N PRO A 42 -4.03 -14.15 -5.50
CA PRO A 42 -3.56 -15.16 -4.55
C PRO A 42 -2.04 -15.08 -4.37
N ALA A 43 -1.56 -15.23 -3.13
CA ALA A 43 -0.13 -15.33 -2.85
C ALA A 43 0.47 -16.61 -3.46
N ASN A 44 1.07 -16.48 -4.63
CA ASN A 44 1.76 -17.56 -5.33
C ASN A 44 3.05 -17.04 -5.98
N ASN A 45 3.65 -17.82 -6.88
CA ASN A 45 4.91 -17.50 -7.55
C ASN A 45 4.83 -16.33 -8.56
N LEU A 46 3.67 -15.70 -8.75
CA LEU A 46 3.48 -14.58 -9.67
C LEU A 46 3.48 -13.21 -8.99
N ILE A 47 3.38 -13.17 -7.65
CA ILE A 47 3.37 -11.93 -6.88
C ILE A 47 4.25 -12.04 -5.64
N LEU A 48 4.72 -10.90 -5.14
CA LEU A 48 5.39 -10.86 -3.85
C LEU A 48 4.37 -10.92 -2.71
N ASN A 49 4.46 -11.96 -1.86
CA ASN A 49 3.71 -12.02 -0.61
C ASN A 49 4.41 -11.19 0.50
N GLY A 50 4.45 -9.88 0.31
CA GLY A 50 5.18 -8.94 1.16
C GLY A 50 4.64 -8.82 2.59
N ILE A 51 5.43 -8.22 3.49
CA ILE A 51 5.01 -7.94 4.87
C ILE A 51 3.82 -6.98 4.90
N THR A 52 3.86 -5.88 4.14
CA THR A 52 2.77 -4.90 4.05
C THR A 52 1.45 -5.55 3.64
N ARG A 53 1.47 -6.43 2.62
CA ARG A 53 0.30 -7.20 2.19
C ARG A 53 -0.29 -8.01 3.33
N ARG A 54 0.54 -8.80 4.02
CA ARG A 54 0.06 -9.63 5.14
C ARG A 54 -0.58 -8.79 6.24
N LYS A 55 0.06 -7.69 6.63
CA LYS A 55 -0.52 -6.75 7.61
C LYS A 55 -1.81 -6.11 7.11
N LEU A 56 -1.89 -5.77 5.83
CA LEU A 56 -3.10 -5.22 5.23
C LEU A 56 -4.26 -6.21 5.29
N LEU A 57 -4.01 -7.50 5.00
CA LEU A 57 -5.04 -8.54 5.12
C LEU A 57 -5.54 -8.69 6.56
N GLU A 58 -4.64 -8.63 7.55
CA GLU A 58 -5.03 -8.61 8.96
C GLU A 58 -5.88 -7.38 9.31
N VAL A 59 -5.50 -6.19 8.82
CA VAL A 59 -6.28 -4.95 9.01
C VAL A 59 -7.66 -5.09 8.39
N CYS A 60 -7.77 -5.65 7.18
CA CYS A 60 -9.07 -5.88 6.55
C CYS A 60 -9.96 -6.79 7.41
N GLU A 61 -9.40 -7.84 8.01
CA GLU A 61 -10.13 -8.72 8.94
C GLU A 61 -10.58 -7.96 10.20
N GLU A 62 -9.70 -7.19 10.82
CA GLU A 62 -9.97 -6.36 12.00
C GLU A 62 -11.06 -5.30 11.75
N GLU A 63 -11.07 -4.70 10.55
CA GLU A 63 -12.04 -3.69 10.10
C GLU A 63 -13.36 -4.29 9.57
N GLY A 64 -13.51 -5.62 9.59
CA GLY A 64 -14.70 -6.32 9.11
C GLY A 64 -14.90 -6.26 7.58
N CYS A 65 -13.83 -6.00 6.83
CA CYS A 65 -13.85 -6.04 5.36
C CYS A 65 -13.84 -7.49 4.87
N THR A 66 -14.66 -7.78 3.84
CA THR A 66 -14.60 -9.08 3.16
C THR A 66 -13.47 -9.06 2.14
N VAL A 67 -12.53 -10.00 2.27
CA VAL A 67 -11.41 -10.14 1.34
C VAL A 67 -11.43 -11.50 0.66
N GLU A 68 -11.25 -11.50 -0.66
CA GLU A 68 -11.07 -12.71 -1.47
C GLU A 68 -9.71 -12.69 -2.16
N GLU A 69 -8.89 -13.70 -1.87
CA GLU A 69 -7.66 -13.96 -2.61
C GLU A 69 -8.00 -14.71 -3.91
N THR A 70 -8.39 -13.97 -4.94
CA THR A 70 -8.78 -14.48 -6.26
C THR A 70 -8.18 -13.66 -7.39
N ARG A 71 -8.01 -14.28 -8.57
CA ARG A 71 -7.48 -13.58 -9.75
C ARG A 71 -8.50 -12.56 -10.23
N ILE A 72 -8.01 -11.39 -10.63
CA ILE A 72 -8.82 -10.31 -11.20
C ILE A 72 -8.43 -10.19 -12.67
N SER A 73 -9.39 -10.35 -13.58
CA SER A 73 -9.14 -10.07 -15.01
C SER A 73 -8.88 -8.59 -15.24
N LYS A 74 -8.17 -8.24 -16.31
CA LYS A 74 -8.00 -6.82 -16.70
C LYS A 74 -9.35 -6.12 -16.84
N GLU A 75 -10.33 -6.81 -17.40
CA GLU A 75 -11.67 -6.31 -17.65
C GLU A 75 -12.48 -6.09 -16.37
N GLU A 76 -12.27 -6.91 -15.34
CA GLU A 76 -12.86 -6.70 -14.01
C GLU A 76 -12.19 -5.53 -13.30
N LEU A 77 -10.86 -5.43 -13.37
CA LEU A 77 -10.12 -4.33 -12.75
C LEU A 77 -10.62 -2.97 -13.28
N LEU A 78 -10.74 -2.84 -14.61
CA LEU A 78 -11.22 -1.60 -15.24
C LEU A 78 -12.69 -1.25 -14.93
N ARG A 79 -13.45 -2.18 -14.34
CA ARG A 79 -14.85 -1.95 -13.90
C ARG A 79 -15.00 -1.95 -12.38
N ALA A 80 -13.90 -2.06 -11.63
CA ALA A 80 -13.93 -2.06 -10.18
C ALA A 80 -14.49 -0.74 -9.63
N GLN A 81 -15.18 -0.80 -8.49
CA GLN A 81 -15.69 0.40 -7.83
C GLN A 81 -14.59 1.21 -7.17
N GLU A 82 -13.57 0.52 -6.64
CA GLU A 82 -12.38 1.13 -6.05
C GLU A 82 -11.15 0.30 -6.40
N ILE A 83 -10.00 0.94 -6.53
CA ILE A 83 -8.71 0.26 -6.68
C ILE A 83 -7.73 0.90 -5.71
N PHE A 84 -6.90 0.09 -5.08
CA PHE A 84 -5.79 0.58 -4.29
C PHE A 84 -4.59 -0.34 -4.42
N ILE A 85 -3.43 0.19 -4.06
CA ILE A 85 -2.18 -0.57 -4.01
C ILE A 85 -1.58 -0.50 -2.61
N SER A 86 -0.73 -1.47 -2.30
CA SER A 86 0.05 -1.44 -1.07
C SER A 86 1.54 -1.66 -1.29
N SER A 87 2.37 -0.92 -0.57
CA SER A 87 3.84 -1.13 -0.56
C SER A 87 4.44 -0.74 0.80
N THR A 88 5.66 -1.16 1.09
CA THR A 88 6.35 -0.77 2.33
C THR A 88 6.55 0.75 2.43
N THR A 89 6.85 1.42 1.31
CA THR A 89 7.21 2.84 1.31
C THR A 89 6.00 3.78 1.25
N ALA A 90 4.88 3.28 0.75
CA ALA A 90 3.72 4.08 0.42
C ALA A 90 2.44 3.57 1.11
N GLU A 91 2.56 2.49 1.89
CA GLU A 91 1.52 1.91 2.74
C GLU A 91 0.28 1.50 1.94
N VAL A 92 -0.81 2.28 1.99
CA VAL A 92 -2.05 2.07 1.22
C VAL A 92 -2.33 3.30 0.37
N ILE A 93 -2.34 3.15 -0.95
CA ILE A 93 -2.58 4.25 -1.90
C ILE A 93 -3.83 3.98 -2.73
N PRO A 94 -4.83 4.88 -2.73
CA PRO A 94 -5.95 4.81 -3.65
C PRO A 94 -5.50 5.07 -5.09
N ILE A 95 -6.02 4.29 -6.04
CA ILE A 95 -5.87 4.50 -7.48
C ILE A 95 -7.20 5.02 -8.01
N VAL A 96 -7.22 6.28 -8.42
CA VAL A 96 -8.44 6.98 -8.87
C VAL A 96 -8.55 7.10 -10.38
N GLU A 97 -7.49 6.77 -11.12
CA GLU A 97 -7.44 6.87 -12.58
C GLU A 97 -6.51 5.77 -13.12
N ILE A 98 -6.88 5.15 -14.24
CA ILE A 98 -6.05 4.21 -15.01
C ILE A 98 -6.11 4.62 -16.48
N ASP A 99 -4.97 4.85 -17.10
CA ASP A 99 -4.84 5.21 -18.52
C ASP A 99 -5.72 6.40 -18.96
N GLY A 100 -5.92 7.38 -18.06
CA GLY A 100 -6.76 8.57 -18.30
C GLY A 100 -8.24 8.39 -18.01
N GLU A 101 -8.68 7.19 -17.63
CA GLU A 101 -10.07 6.89 -17.29
C GLU A 101 -10.25 6.81 -15.77
N PRO A 102 -11.32 7.40 -15.20
CA PRO A 102 -11.55 7.37 -13.77
C PRO A 102 -11.88 5.96 -13.29
N VAL A 103 -11.35 5.61 -12.12
CA VAL A 103 -11.77 4.43 -11.35
C VAL A 103 -12.99 4.83 -10.52
N GLY A 104 -14.12 4.18 -10.73
CA GLY A 104 -15.38 4.56 -10.09
C GLY A 104 -15.72 6.03 -10.35
N GLU A 105 -15.79 6.83 -9.29
CA GLU A 105 -16.08 8.26 -9.36
C GLU A 105 -14.83 9.15 -9.50
N GLY A 106 -13.64 8.57 -9.68
CA GLY A 106 -12.39 9.32 -9.77
C GLY A 106 -11.92 9.89 -8.43
N VAL A 107 -12.43 9.37 -7.31
CA VAL A 107 -12.06 9.74 -5.95
C VAL A 107 -11.82 8.50 -5.09
N PRO A 108 -11.02 8.58 -4.01
CA PRO A 108 -10.83 7.46 -3.11
C PRO A 108 -12.17 7.01 -2.51
N GLY A 109 -12.49 5.72 -2.64
CA GLY A 109 -13.73 5.14 -2.12
C GLY A 109 -13.66 4.80 -0.63
N GLU A 110 -14.81 4.40 -0.08
CA GLU A 110 -15.01 4.25 1.36
C GLU A 110 -14.30 3.02 1.94
N LEU A 111 -14.24 1.90 1.20
CA LEU A 111 -13.50 0.73 1.67
C LEU A 111 -12.00 0.98 1.66
N THR A 112 -11.50 1.67 0.64
CA THR A 112 -10.10 2.06 0.55
C THR A 112 -9.69 2.99 1.69
N LYS A 113 -10.52 3.99 2.01
CA LYS A 113 -10.28 4.89 3.17
C LYS A 113 -10.26 4.12 4.48
N ARG A 114 -11.24 3.22 4.70
CA ARG A 114 -11.29 2.39 5.91
C ARG A 114 -10.02 1.56 6.09
N VAL A 115 -9.58 0.87 5.04
CA VAL A 115 -8.34 0.08 5.09
C VAL A 115 -7.12 0.96 5.32
N GLN A 116 -7.06 2.13 4.68
CA GLN A 116 -5.98 3.10 4.89
C GLN A 116 -5.93 3.56 6.35
N GLU A 117 -7.06 3.94 6.94
CA GLU A 117 -7.16 4.38 8.33
C GLU A 117 -6.76 3.27 9.32
N GLY A 118 -7.28 2.06 9.16
CA GLY A 118 -6.91 0.91 9.99
C GLY A 118 -5.41 0.59 9.91
N PHE A 119 -4.83 0.66 8.71
CA PHE A 119 -3.40 0.39 8.51
C PHE A 119 -2.52 1.44 9.19
N GLN A 120 -2.88 2.73 9.10
CA GLN A 120 -2.18 3.81 9.80
C GLN A 120 -2.22 3.64 11.31
N GLN A 121 -3.37 3.23 11.85
CA GLN A 121 -3.51 2.97 13.28
C GLN A 121 -2.60 1.82 13.72
N LYS A 122 -2.56 0.73 12.94
CA LYS A 122 -1.72 -0.44 13.26
C LYS A 122 -0.24 -0.10 13.29
N ILE A 123 0.26 0.70 12.33
CA ILE A 123 1.66 1.15 12.31
C ILE A 123 2.01 2.03 13.52
N LYS A 124 1.12 2.95 13.91
CA LYS A 124 1.35 3.82 15.09
C LYS A 124 1.51 3.00 16.37
N HIS A 125 0.63 2.04 16.60
CA HIS A 125 0.69 1.17 17.78
C HIS A 125 1.99 0.34 17.83
N GLU A 126 2.45 -0.19 16.70
CA GLU A 126 3.72 -0.93 16.64
C GLU A 126 4.96 -0.03 16.87
N SER A 127 4.90 1.20 16.39
CA SER A 127 5.97 2.19 16.56
C SER A 127 6.14 2.59 18.02
N GLU A 128 5.03 2.74 18.75
CA GLU A 128 5.00 3.05 20.18
C GLU A 128 5.43 1.87 21.06
N ALA A 129 5.25 0.63 20.58
CA ALA A 129 5.69 -0.59 21.26
C ALA A 129 7.21 -0.87 21.10
N SER A 130 7.95 -0.07 20.33
CA SER A 130 9.34 -0.35 19.99
C SER A 130 10.34 0.11 21.08
N ILE A 131 11.11 -0.84 21.61
CA ILE A 131 12.23 -0.57 22.53
C ILE A 131 13.39 0.07 21.75
N HIS A 132 13.73 1.32 22.10
CA HIS A 132 14.81 2.06 21.45
C HIS A 132 16.19 1.60 21.93
N LEU A 133 17.01 1.09 21.01
CA LEU A 133 18.41 0.75 21.24
C LEU A 133 19.30 1.72 20.47
N PHE A 134 20.13 2.50 21.18
CA PHE A 134 21.04 3.46 20.58
C PHE A 134 22.39 2.81 20.23
N ILE A 135 22.78 2.83 18.95
CA ILE A 135 24.08 2.30 18.49
C ILE A 135 25.08 3.46 18.34
N LYS A 136 26.20 3.40 19.06
CA LYS A 136 27.34 4.32 18.85
C LYS A 136 28.36 3.68 17.90
N LYS A 137 28.67 4.35 16.79
CA LYS A 137 29.77 3.94 15.88
C LYS A 137 31.12 4.25 16.52
N LYS A 138 31.97 3.23 16.76
CA LYS A 138 33.36 3.43 17.22
C LYS A 138 34.13 4.32 16.23
N GLY A 139 34.74 5.40 16.73
CA GLY A 139 35.64 6.28 15.96
C GLY A 139 35.01 7.51 15.33
N CYS A 140 33.70 7.74 15.45
CA CYS A 140 33.08 8.99 14.99
C CYS A 140 33.20 10.06 16.08
N LYS A 141 34.02 11.10 15.87
CA LYS A 141 33.95 12.30 16.71
C LYS A 141 32.56 12.93 16.49
N PRO A 142 31.88 13.41 17.54
CA PRO A 142 30.59 14.07 17.39
C PRO A 142 30.79 15.33 16.53
N MET A 143 30.25 15.31 15.32
CA MET A 143 30.16 16.51 14.49
C MET A 143 28.82 17.16 14.84
N PHE A 144 28.89 18.15 15.73
CA PHE A 144 27.81 19.07 16.12
C PHE A 144 26.51 18.44 16.68
N THR A 145 26.32 18.57 17.99
CA THR A 145 24.98 18.69 18.60
C THR A 145 25.00 19.89 19.54
N ALA A 146 24.69 21.05 18.98
CA ALA A 146 24.04 22.14 19.69
C ALA A 146 22.77 22.41 18.89
N PHE A 147 21.64 21.90 19.35
CA PHE A 147 20.30 22.53 19.29
C PHE A 147 19.24 21.58 19.84
N CYS A 148 18.34 22.14 20.64
CA CYS A 148 17.10 21.58 21.19
C CYS A 148 17.18 20.77 22.50
N ASP A 149 17.64 21.43 23.57
CA ASP A 149 16.93 21.36 24.86
C ASP A 149 15.90 22.49 24.89
N ALA A 150 14.63 22.18 24.61
CA ALA A 150 13.47 22.96 25.05
C ALA A 150 12.20 22.11 24.90
N PHE A 151 11.37 22.12 25.95
CA PHE A 151 10.04 21.51 26.09
C PHE A 151 9.95 20.08 26.66
N ILE A 152 10.37 19.93 27.91
CA ILE A 152 9.56 19.24 28.94
C ILE A 152 9.43 20.21 30.13
N SER A 153 8.38 21.03 30.13
CA SER A 153 7.77 21.61 31.34
C SER A 153 6.57 22.48 30.96
N GLN A 154 5.41 21.83 30.81
CA GLN A 154 4.12 22.24 31.37
C GLN A 154 3.10 21.11 31.19
#